data_AF-A0A171DE26-F1
#
_entry.id   AF-A0A171DE26-F1
#
_cell.length_a   1.000
_cell.length_b   1.000
_cell.length_c   1.000
_cell.angle_alpha   90.00
_cell.angle_beta   90.00
_cell.angle_gamma   90.00
#
_symmetry.space_group_name_H-M   'P 1'
#
loop_
_entity.id
_entity.type
_entity.pdbx_description
1 polymer ?
#
loop_
_entity_poly.entity_id
_entity_poly.type
_entity_poly.pdbx_seq_one_letter_code
_entity_poly.pdbx_strand_id
1 'polypeptide(L)'
;MRRTGFVALATMVAIAFSAFPSAAEPVPGWEAVPEATAPVPGWGPDPEWESGAAEPAVEPEAAEPGTAEPETVEPTAEPVPGPESSPETAGSAPEPFRVQGRKIMFGAVGQYREEILGREQELGQPLEAVRVFKRWDEPVFNEHQVWARDTGHTIFVSVKSRRKDGSDIRWRDIADAQPGSELHSDIVRQAQELRDFGAVVYFTFNHEPEAKGSRAMGEGADFVDAWRKIVDVHWAQGVRLARYVWTVTPVAFDRTDHTSAELFYPGDDYVDHIAADAYNFYNCSNPEGKWLSLAEVIEGHRRFGLRHPDKGLMLLEWGSVEDPAQPGRRAEWLADATRTLLSPGYEQYRAVLAWDARNLDEEWACDFDYASTSDALAAWREMGSHSAFGAEGPCEIGDCVRMTDFFAPSRQAMRSRPVRRGGRRAR
;
A
#
# COMPACT_ATOMS: atom_id res chain seq x y z
N MET A 1 76.25 20.72 18.83
CA MET A 1 76.95 20.34 17.58
C MET A 1 76.59 18.89 17.23
N ARG A 2 76.23 18.60 15.96
CA ARG A 2 76.21 17.26 15.25
C ARG A 2 75.37 16.13 15.90
N ARG A 3 74.40 15.43 15.25
CA ARG A 3 74.46 14.49 14.07
C ARG A 3 75.53 13.38 14.28
N THR A 4 75.36 12.06 14.12
CA THR A 4 74.36 11.08 13.57
C THR A 4 74.27 9.86 14.53
N GLY A 5 73.58 8.71 14.33
CA GLY A 5 72.72 8.12 13.27
C GLY A 5 72.93 6.58 13.14
N PHE A 6 72.15 5.88 12.29
CA PHE A 6 72.12 4.41 12.03
C PHE A 6 71.57 3.52 13.18
N VAL A 7 70.89 2.36 13.01
CA VAL A 7 70.02 1.69 12.01
C VAL A 7 70.01 0.19 12.43
N ALA A 8 68.83 -0.40 12.61
CA ALA A 8 68.60 -1.86 12.64
C ALA A 8 67.08 -2.10 12.48
N LEU A 9 66.58 -2.28 11.25
CA LEU A 9 66.24 -3.58 10.64
C LEU A 9 65.18 -4.38 11.43
N ALA A 10 63.93 -4.29 10.97
CA ALA A 10 62.82 -5.13 11.41
C ALA A 10 62.35 -6.01 10.25
N THR A 11 62.30 -7.33 10.46
CA THR A 11 61.95 -8.31 9.43
C THR A 11 60.43 -8.44 9.30
N MET A 12 59.87 -8.01 8.17
CA MET A 12 58.51 -8.39 7.76
C MET A 12 58.53 -9.74 7.02
N VAL A 13 57.57 -10.61 7.35
CA VAL A 13 57.24 -11.78 6.52
C VAL A 13 56.05 -11.42 5.64
N ALA A 14 56.27 -11.44 4.33
CA ALA A 14 55.20 -11.26 3.34
C ALA A 14 54.64 -12.63 2.92
N ILE A 15 53.33 -12.69 2.69
CA ILE A 15 52.68 -13.77 1.92
C ILE A 15 52.14 -13.14 0.64
N ALA A 16 52.46 -13.76 -0.49
CA ALA A 16 52.32 -13.15 -1.80
C ALA A 16 50.91 -13.31 -2.41
N PHE A 17 50.41 -12.24 -3.01
CA PHE A 17 49.42 -12.31 -4.09
C PHE A 17 50.13 -12.59 -5.42
N SER A 18 49.61 -13.50 -6.22
CA SER A 18 50.02 -13.75 -7.62
C SER A 18 48.97 -13.21 -8.60
N ALA A 19 49.39 -12.82 -9.80
CA ALA A 19 48.66 -11.87 -10.63
C ALA A 19 48.61 -12.23 -12.14
N PHE A 20 47.45 -11.96 -12.77
CA PHE A 20 47.18 -11.66 -14.21
C PHE A 20 47.56 -12.71 -15.29
N PRO A 21 46.84 -12.82 -16.44
CA PRO A 21 46.47 -11.77 -17.44
C PRO A 21 44.95 -11.56 -17.60
N SER A 22 44.40 -10.40 -17.97
CA SER A 22 44.58 -9.48 -19.12
C SER A 22 43.77 -9.83 -20.38
N ALA A 23 42.77 -8.99 -20.66
CA ALA A 23 42.08 -8.70 -21.93
C ALA A 23 41.41 -9.85 -22.73
N ALA A 24 40.07 -9.81 -22.77
CA ALA A 24 39.23 -10.26 -23.86
C ALA A 24 38.20 -9.13 -24.18
N GLU A 25 37.69 -9.10 -25.42
CA GLU A 25 37.14 -7.91 -26.08
C GLU A 25 35.70 -7.52 -25.67
N PRO A 26 35.29 -6.24 -25.84
CA PRO A 26 33.92 -5.81 -25.56
C PRO A 26 32.94 -6.29 -26.64
N VAL A 27 31.77 -6.75 -26.21
CA VAL A 27 30.62 -7.06 -27.08
C VAL A 27 30.01 -5.74 -27.58
N PRO A 28 29.93 -5.47 -28.90
CA PRO A 28 29.27 -4.27 -29.42
C PRO A 28 27.75 -4.43 -29.36
N GLY A 29 27.02 -3.44 -28.84
CA GLY A 29 25.55 -3.42 -28.97
C GLY A 29 24.75 -2.78 -27.82
N TRP A 30 25.38 -2.33 -26.74
CA TRP A 30 24.71 -1.52 -25.73
C TRP A 30 25.48 -0.21 -25.52
N GLU A 31 24.87 0.91 -25.89
CA GLU A 31 25.34 2.21 -25.45
C GLU A 31 24.96 2.37 -23.98
N ALA A 32 25.92 2.81 -23.15
CA ALA A 32 25.63 3.12 -21.76
C ALA A 32 24.67 4.31 -21.71
N VAL A 33 23.46 4.09 -21.19
CA VAL A 33 22.50 5.16 -20.90
C VAL A 33 23.17 6.11 -19.91
N PRO A 34 23.22 7.43 -20.18
CA PRO A 34 23.85 8.39 -19.27
C PRO A 34 23.18 8.36 -17.90
N GLU A 35 23.99 8.57 -16.86
CA GLU A 35 23.56 8.68 -15.48
C GLU A 35 22.57 9.85 -15.33
N ALA A 36 21.27 9.53 -15.29
CA ALA A 36 20.19 10.50 -15.18
C ALA A 36 20.11 11.06 -13.75
N THR A 37 21.00 11.99 -13.43
CA THR A 37 20.96 12.79 -12.20
C THR A 37 19.83 13.83 -12.29
N ALA A 38 18.58 13.36 -12.30
CA ALA A 38 17.38 14.18 -12.17
C ALA A 38 16.67 13.83 -10.86
N PRO A 39 16.36 14.80 -9.98
CA PRO A 39 15.56 14.52 -8.81
C PRO A 39 14.14 14.15 -9.24
N VAL A 40 13.64 12.99 -8.80
CA VAL A 40 12.20 12.72 -8.84
C VAL A 40 11.52 13.84 -8.05
N PRO A 41 10.53 14.55 -8.61
CA PRO A 41 9.70 15.47 -7.85
C PRO A 41 8.88 14.64 -6.86
N GLY A 42 9.42 14.45 -5.65
CA GLY A 42 8.60 14.05 -4.52
C GLY A 42 7.52 15.12 -4.35
N TRP A 43 6.29 14.67 -4.09
CA TRP A 43 5.09 15.49 -3.97
C TRP A 43 5.27 16.72 -3.08
N GLY A 44 4.43 17.74 -3.27
CA GLY A 44 4.35 18.93 -2.41
C GLY A 44 4.12 18.60 -0.93
N PRO A 45 3.83 19.59 -0.07
CA PRO A 45 3.21 19.27 1.21
C PRO A 45 1.97 18.39 0.97
N ASP A 46 1.66 17.46 1.89
CA ASP A 46 0.36 16.79 1.90
C ASP A 46 -0.72 17.89 1.69
N PRO A 47 -1.68 17.74 0.77
CA PRO A 47 -2.73 18.74 0.63
C PRO A 47 -3.37 18.95 2.02
N GLU A 48 -3.54 20.21 2.38
CA GLU A 48 -4.11 20.57 3.68
C GLU A 48 -5.47 19.88 3.80
N TRP A 49 -5.65 19.11 4.88
CA TRP A 49 -6.91 18.44 5.19
C TRP A 49 -7.90 19.50 5.67
N GLU A 50 -8.35 20.34 4.75
CA GLU A 50 -9.46 21.25 4.97
C GLU A 50 -10.74 20.44 5.00
N SER A 51 -11.34 20.35 6.19
CA SER A 51 -12.63 19.72 6.41
C SER A 51 -13.76 20.57 5.82
N GLY A 52 -13.87 20.58 4.49
CA GLY A 52 -14.90 21.25 3.72
C GLY A 52 -16.11 20.36 3.48
N ALA A 53 -17.09 20.41 4.38
CA ALA A 53 -18.40 19.81 4.11
C ALA A 53 -19.08 20.60 2.97
N ALA A 54 -19.25 19.98 1.80
CA ALA A 54 -19.99 20.58 0.70
C ALA A 54 -21.49 20.62 1.02
N GLU A 55 -22.10 21.80 1.02
CA GLU A 55 -23.56 21.94 1.07
C GLU A 55 -24.19 21.37 -0.22
N PRO A 56 -25.39 20.76 -0.14
CA PRO A 56 -26.00 20.12 -1.30
C PRO A 56 -26.40 21.13 -2.38
N ALA A 57 -25.98 20.85 -3.62
CA ALA A 57 -26.37 21.64 -4.78
C ALA A 57 -27.88 21.55 -5.05
N VAL A 58 -28.48 22.69 -5.38
CA VAL A 58 -29.92 22.82 -5.70
C VAL A 58 -30.22 22.24 -7.08
N GLU A 59 -31.27 21.41 -7.17
CA GLU A 59 -31.78 20.86 -8.42
C GLU A 59 -32.25 21.96 -9.41
N PRO A 60 -31.91 21.88 -10.70
CA PRO A 60 -32.62 22.61 -11.74
C PRO A 60 -33.84 21.82 -12.25
N GLU A 61 -34.98 22.51 -12.15
CA GLU A 61 -36.34 22.20 -12.57
C GLU A 61 -36.51 21.47 -13.92
N ALA A 62 -37.51 20.58 -13.98
CA ALA A 62 -37.78 19.70 -15.13
C ALA A 62 -38.38 20.43 -16.36
N ALA A 63 -38.09 19.90 -17.55
CA ALA A 63 -38.74 20.29 -18.81
C ALA A 63 -39.14 19.05 -19.65
N GLU A 64 -40.40 19.00 -20.07
CA GLU A 64 -41.10 17.92 -20.79
C GLU A 64 -42.12 18.58 -21.74
N PRO A 65 -42.52 17.96 -22.87
CA PRO A 65 -41.66 17.43 -23.94
C PRO A 65 -42.04 18.01 -25.32
N GLY A 66 -41.13 17.92 -26.31
CA GLY A 66 -41.37 18.35 -27.70
C GLY A 66 -41.57 17.18 -28.66
N THR A 67 -42.75 17.06 -29.27
CA THR A 67 -43.12 15.95 -30.17
C THR A 67 -42.58 16.06 -31.60
N ALA A 68 -41.95 14.99 -32.11
CA ALA A 68 -41.90 14.67 -33.54
C ALA A 68 -41.69 13.16 -33.75
N GLU A 69 -42.52 12.53 -34.59
CA GLU A 69 -42.47 11.09 -34.94
C GLU A 69 -41.61 10.82 -36.21
N PRO A 70 -41.26 9.56 -36.52
CA PRO A 70 -40.01 9.24 -37.22
C PRO A 70 -40.11 9.09 -38.75
N GLU A 71 -38.98 9.26 -39.43
CA GLU A 71 -38.80 8.80 -40.82
C GLU A 71 -38.20 7.38 -40.85
N THR A 72 -38.88 6.48 -41.56
CA THR A 72 -38.48 5.09 -41.79
C THR A 72 -37.55 4.96 -43.00
N VAL A 73 -36.42 4.26 -42.84
CA VAL A 73 -35.58 3.81 -43.96
C VAL A 73 -35.35 2.30 -43.85
N GLU A 74 -35.87 1.54 -44.82
CA GLU A 74 -35.65 0.10 -44.94
C GLU A 74 -34.29 -0.21 -45.59
N PRO A 75 -33.56 -1.24 -45.13
CA PRO A 75 -32.54 -1.91 -45.92
C PRO A 75 -33.03 -3.29 -46.41
N THR A 76 -33.16 -3.46 -47.72
CA THR A 76 -33.46 -4.75 -48.37
C THR A 76 -32.19 -5.37 -48.97
N ALA A 77 -31.69 -6.47 -48.41
CA ALA A 77 -30.81 -7.43 -49.09
C ALA A 77 -30.72 -8.76 -48.32
N GLU A 78 -30.95 -9.89 -49.01
CA GLU A 78 -30.88 -11.24 -48.45
C GLU A 78 -29.43 -11.81 -48.47
N PRO A 79 -29.07 -12.73 -47.55
CA PRO A 79 -27.75 -13.37 -47.56
C PRO A 79 -27.67 -14.56 -48.54
N VAL A 80 -26.53 -14.67 -49.25
CA VAL A 80 -26.19 -15.80 -50.12
C VAL A 80 -25.44 -16.89 -49.34
N PRO A 81 -25.76 -18.20 -49.50
CA PRO A 81 -25.07 -19.27 -48.78
C PRO A 81 -23.72 -19.63 -49.42
N GLY A 82 -22.65 -19.65 -48.61
CA GLY A 82 -21.34 -20.22 -48.92
C GLY A 82 -21.18 -21.63 -48.33
N PRO A 83 -20.25 -22.46 -48.86
CA PRO A 83 -20.25 -23.90 -48.61
C PRO A 83 -19.69 -24.32 -47.25
N GLU A 84 -20.18 -25.45 -46.74
CA GLU A 84 -19.71 -26.13 -45.54
C GLU A 84 -18.25 -26.58 -45.66
N SER A 85 -17.47 -26.39 -44.59
CA SER A 85 -16.24 -27.14 -44.34
C SER A 85 -16.27 -27.74 -42.93
N SER A 86 -15.90 -29.02 -42.84
CA SER A 86 -15.87 -29.79 -41.58
C SER A 86 -14.71 -29.36 -40.67
N PRO A 87 -14.81 -29.59 -39.35
CA PRO A 87 -14.02 -28.84 -38.38
C PRO A 87 -12.55 -29.28 -38.30
N GLU A 88 -11.64 -28.32 -38.44
CA GLU A 88 -10.31 -28.44 -37.84
C GLU A 88 -10.44 -28.32 -36.30
N THR A 89 -9.65 -29.12 -35.59
CA THR A 89 -9.59 -29.09 -34.12
C THR A 89 -8.97 -27.79 -33.62
N ALA A 90 -9.81 -26.78 -33.37
CA ALA A 90 -9.45 -25.65 -32.54
C ALA A 90 -9.15 -26.16 -31.12
N GLY A 91 -7.92 -25.94 -30.65
CA GLY A 91 -7.57 -26.21 -29.25
C GLY A 91 -8.45 -25.35 -28.34
N SER A 92 -9.00 -25.95 -27.28
CA SER A 92 -9.84 -25.24 -26.32
C SER A 92 -9.11 -24.02 -25.77
N ALA A 93 -9.76 -22.86 -25.78
CA ALA A 93 -9.34 -21.76 -24.93
C ALA A 93 -9.22 -22.27 -23.48
N PRO A 94 -8.21 -21.83 -22.71
CA PRO A 94 -8.08 -22.26 -21.33
C PRO A 94 -9.33 -21.84 -20.54
N GLU A 95 -9.98 -22.81 -19.91
CA GLU A 95 -11.09 -22.58 -18.97
C GLU A 95 -10.70 -21.50 -17.94
N PRO A 96 -11.63 -20.61 -17.54
CA PRO A 96 -11.35 -19.59 -16.54
C PRO A 96 -10.92 -20.25 -15.23
N PHE A 97 -9.69 -19.93 -14.79
CA PHE A 97 -9.03 -20.60 -13.69
C PHE A 97 -9.75 -20.33 -12.37
N ARG A 98 -10.59 -21.27 -11.93
CA ARG A 98 -11.28 -21.19 -10.62
C ARG A 98 -10.28 -21.34 -9.48
N VAL A 99 -9.70 -20.23 -9.04
CA VAL A 99 -8.91 -20.15 -7.80
C VAL A 99 -9.84 -20.45 -6.62
N GLN A 100 -9.74 -21.67 -6.07
CA GLN A 100 -10.53 -22.05 -4.89
C GLN A 100 -9.99 -21.33 -3.63
N GLY A 101 -10.84 -20.53 -2.98
CA GLY A 101 -10.70 -20.18 -1.57
C GLY A 101 -9.75 -19.03 -1.18
N ARG A 102 -9.19 -18.26 -2.12
CA ARG A 102 -8.42 -17.05 -1.79
C ARG A 102 -9.30 -15.80 -1.83
N LYS A 103 -9.45 -15.14 -0.68
CA LYS A 103 -10.04 -13.80 -0.54
C LYS A 103 -8.98 -12.70 -0.54
N ILE A 104 -9.33 -11.55 -1.10
CA ILE A 104 -8.57 -10.31 -1.12
C ILE A 104 -9.56 -9.21 -0.74
N MET A 105 -9.42 -8.61 0.46
CA MET A 105 -10.30 -7.53 0.92
C MET A 105 -10.34 -6.40 -0.11
N PHE A 106 -11.53 -6.07 -0.59
CA PHE A 106 -11.74 -4.99 -1.56
C PHE A 106 -12.34 -3.76 -0.88
N GLY A 107 -11.80 -2.59 -1.19
CA GLY A 107 -12.16 -1.38 -0.48
C GLY A 107 -11.69 -0.09 -1.13
N ALA A 108 -11.86 0.99 -0.39
CA ALA A 108 -11.42 2.33 -0.76
C ALA A 108 -11.11 3.16 0.49
N VAL A 109 -10.56 4.36 0.30
CA VAL A 109 -10.53 5.40 1.35
C VAL A 109 -11.96 5.87 1.64
N GLY A 110 -12.28 6.11 2.91
CA GLY A 110 -13.59 6.57 3.36
C GLY A 110 -13.55 7.06 4.81
N GLN A 111 -13.21 8.34 5.00
CA GLN A 111 -13.07 8.99 6.30
C GLN A 111 -14.42 9.17 7.00
N TYR A 112 -15.47 9.41 6.22
CA TYR A 112 -16.82 9.68 6.69
C TYR A 112 -17.83 8.64 6.22
N ARG A 113 -19.01 8.61 6.84
CA ARG A 113 -20.06 7.63 6.53
C ARG A 113 -20.64 7.88 5.14
N GLU A 114 -20.78 9.15 4.80
CA GLU A 114 -21.32 9.69 3.57
C GLU A 114 -20.42 9.33 2.40
N GLU A 115 -19.10 9.43 2.61
CA GLU A 115 -18.05 8.97 1.69
C GLU A 115 -18.10 7.47 1.45
N ILE A 116 -18.31 6.65 2.49
CA ILE A 116 -18.44 5.19 2.35
C ILE A 116 -19.70 4.86 1.54
N LEU A 117 -20.86 5.42 1.93
CA LEU A 117 -22.15 5.18 1.25
C LEU A 117 -22.13 5.61 -0.22
N GLY A 118 -21.46 6.72 -0.56
CA GLY A 118 -21.28 7.15 -1.95
C GLY A 118 -20.50 6.12 -2.77
N ARG A 119 -19.41 5.60 -2.22
CA ARG A 119 -18.59 4.56 -2.86
C ARG A 119 -19.29 3.21 -2.95
N GLU A 120 -20.13 2.85 -1.98
CA GLU A 120 -21.01 1.68 -2.05
C GLU A 120 -22.07 1.84 -3.15
N GLN A 121 -22.60 3.05 -3.35
CA GLN A 121 -23.54 3.37 -4.45
C GLN A 121 -22.85 3.32 -5.82
N GLU A 122 -21.62 3.84 -5.92
CA GLU A 122 -20.77 3.71 -7.11
C GLU A 122 -20.47 2.24 -7.40
N LEU A 123 -20.07 1.45 -6.40
CA LEU A 123 -19.72 0.04 -6.56
C LEU A 123 -20.96 -0.86 -6.82
N GLY A 124 -22.15 -0.44 -6.37
CA GLY A 124 -23.39 -1.20 -6.45
C GLY A 124 -23.53 -2.29 -5.38
N GLN A 125 -22.65 -2.32 -4.39
CA GLN A 125 -22.61 -3.28 -3.28
C GLN A 125 -21.75 -2.70 -2.12
N PRO A 126 -21.83 -3.26 -0.90
CA PRO A 126 -21.02 -2.82 0.23
C PRO A 126 -19.51 -2.93 0.00
N LEU A 127 -18.74 -2.05 0.65
CA LEU A 127 -17.28 -2.16 0.73
C LEU A 127 -16.89 -3.15 1.85
N GLU A 128 -15.93 -4.03 1.62
CA GLU A 128 -15.41 -4.90 2.70
C GLU A 128 -14.47 -4.14 3.62
N ALA A 129 -13.65 -3.26 3.04
CA ALA A 129 -12.57 -2.55 3.72
C ALA A 129 -12.61 -1.04 3.47
N VAL A 130 -12.27 -0.26 4.51
CA VAL A 130 -12.23 1.20 4.45
C VAL A 130 -10.92 1.73 5.04
N ARG A 131 -10.16 2.52 4.26
CA ARG A 131 -8.94 3.23 4.74
C ARG A 131 -9.28 4.62 5.26
N VAL A 132 -8.74 4.94 6.43
CA VAL A 132 -8.93 6.21 7.15
C VAL A 132 -7.58 6.75 7.61
N PHE A 133 -7.46 8.07 7.70
CA PHE A 133 -6.22 8.78 8.07
C PHE A 133 -6.47 9.69 9.25
N LYS A 134 -5.53 9.68 10.21
CA LYS A 134 -5.55 10.49 11.43
C LYS A 134 -4.21 11.19 11.64
N ARG A 135 -4.26 12.42 12.15
CA ARG A 135 -3.13 13.10 12.81
C ARG A 135 -2.91 12.48 14.20
N TRP A 136 -1.72 12.67 14.76
CA TRP A 136 -1.26 12.02 15.98
C TRP A 136 -2.17 12.25 17.21
N ASP A 137 -2.66 13.48 17.36
CA ASP A 137 -3.47 13.97 18.47
C ASP A 137 -4.98 13.95 18.18
N GLU A 138 -5.40 13.20 17.16
CA GLU A 138 -6.80 12.85 16.93
C GLU A 138 -7.20 11.55 17.65
N PRO A 139 -8.49 11.36 17.96
CA PRO A 139 -9.05 10.04 18.21
C PRO A 139 -8.83 9.13 16.99
N VAL A 140 -8.34 7.91 17.23
CA VAL A 140 -8.17 6.87 16.21
C VAL A 140 -9.51 6.52 15.57
N PHE A 141 -10.60 6.58 16.35
CA PHE A 141 -11.97 6.35 15.89
C PHE A 141 -12.92 7.45 16.37
N ASN A 142 -13.89 7.77 15.52
CA ASN A 142 -15.04 8.61 15.82
C ASN A 142 -16.34 7.86 15.42
N GLU A 143 -17.48 8.55 15.44
CA GLU A 143 -18.79 8.02 15.09
C GLU A 143 -18.86 7.35 13.71
N HIS A 144 -18.07 7.79 12.73
CA HIS A 144 -18.07 7.22 11.38
C HIS A 144 -17.37 5.86 11.34
N GLN A 145 -16.22 5.72 12.01
CA GLN A 145 -15.55 4.42 12.12
C GLN A 145 -16.30 3.44 13.03
N VAL A 146 -17.00 3.94 14.05
CA VAL A 146 -17.93 3.14 14.87
C VAL A 146 -19.12 2.64 14.04
N TRP A 147 -19.74 3.51 13.25
CA TRP A 147 -20.80 3.12 12.31
C TRP A 147 -20.31 2.08 11.29
N ALA A 148 -19.15 2.32 10.67
CA ALA A 148 -18.59 1.44 9.66
C ALA A 148 -18.31 0.02 10.22
N ARG A 149 -17.74 -0.07 11.43
CA ARG A 149 -17.61 -1.33 12.17
C ARG A 149 -18.95 -2.02 12.38
N ASP A 150 -19.95 -1.28 12.84
CA ASP A 150 -21.28 -1.83 13.17
C ASP A 150 -22.10 -2.21 11.93
N THR A 151 -21.70 -1.75 10.74
CA THR A 151 -22.23 -2.19 9.43
C THR A 151 -21.39 -3.25 8.73
N GLY A 152 -20.29 -3.72 9.34
CA GLY A 152 -19.49 -4.85 8.85
C GLY A 152 -18.20 -4.48 8.10
N HIS A 153 -17.84 -3.20 8.02
CA HIS A 153 -16.62 -2.75 7.36
C HIS A 153 -15.37 -3.03 8.20
N THR A 154 -14.32 -3.55 7.55
CA THR A 154 -12.98 -3.69 8.14
C THR A 154 -12.22 -2.38 8.04
N ILE A 155 -11.74 -1.85 9.18
CA ILE A 155 -11.07 -0.54 9.23
C ILE A 155 -9.55 -0.69 9.06
N PHE A 156 -9.00 0.09 8.13
CA PHE A 156 -7.57 0.32 7.94
C PHE A 156 -7.25 1.76 8.37
N VAL A 157 -6.54 1.96 9.48
CA VAL A 157 -6.22 3.30 10.01
C VAL A 157 -4.74 3.63 9.89
N SER A 158 -4.44 4.76 9.24
CA SER A 158 -3.11 5.37 9.17
C SER A 158 -2.99 6.53 10.13
N VAL A 159 -2.12 6.45 11.15
CA VAL A 159 -1.81 7.56 12.06
C VAL A 159 -0.48 8.20 11.64
N LYS A 160 -0.51 9.44 11.12
CA LYS A 160 0.70 10.18 10.71
C LYS A 160 1.41 10.80 11.92
N SER A 161 2.75 10.90 11.88
CA SER A 161 3.59 11.55 12.90
C SER A 161 3.55 13.08 12.81
N ARG A 162 2.35 13.64 12.68
CA ARG A 162 2.06 15.08 12.58
C ARG A 162 0.80 15.39 13.38
N ARG A 163 0.79 16.50 14.14
CA ARG A 163 -0.38 16.97 14.89
C ARG A 163 -1.38 17.74 14.02
N LYS A 164 -2.58 18.00 14.55
CA LYS A 164 -3.62 18.85 13.93
C LYS A 164 -3.17 20.29 13.66
N ASP A 165 -2.23 20.82 14.45
CA ASP A 165 -1.64 22.15 14.22
C ASP A 165 -0.59 22.19 13.08
N GLY A 166 -0.40 21.06 12.38
CA GLY A 166 0.59 20.89 11.32
C GLY A 166 1.99 20.56 11.81
N SER A 167 2.27 20.56 13.12
CA SER A 167 3.61 20.27 13.63
C SER A 167 4.01 18.81 13.45
N ASP A 168 5.18 18.58 12.84
CA ASP A 168 5.79 17.27 12.75
C ASP A 168 6.31 16.82 14.13
N ILE A 169 6.09 15.55 14.43
CA ILE A 169 6.68 14.87 15.59
C ILE A 169 7.86 14.05 15.08
N ARG A 170 9.03 14.23 15.70
CA ARG A 170 10.22 13.44 15.36
C ARG A 170 10.02 12.00 15.83
N TRP A 171 10.34 11.03 14.97
CA TRP A 171 10.27 9.62 15.33
C TRP A 171 11.21 9.27 16.48
N ARG A 172 12.38 9.93 16.57
CA ARG A 172 13.29 9.78 17.72
C ARG A 172 12.62 10.17 19.04
N ASP A 173 11.82 11.24 19.07
CA ASP A 173 11.09 11.68 20.27
C ASP A 173 10.00 10.67 20.67
N ILE A 174 9.36 10.02 19.68
CA ILE A 174 8.39 8.93 19.89
C ILE A 174 9.11 7.71 20.47
N ALA A 175 10.22 7.28 19.87
CA ALA A 175 11.03 6.14 20.33
C ALA A 175 11.48 6.32 21.79
N ASP A 176 12.00 7.51 22.11
CA ASP A 176 12.53 7.85 23.43
C ASP A 176 11.43 8.18 24.47
N ALA A 177 10.15 8.25 24.08
CA ALA A 177 9.03 8.65 24.94
C ALA A 177 8.89 7.75 26.18
N GLN A 178 9.12 8.31 27.37
CA GLN A 178 9.02 7.59 28.64
C GLN A 178 7.63 7.71 29.28
N PRO A 179 7.19 6.75 30.11
CA PRO A 179 5.96 6.87 30.88
C PRO A 179 5.88 8.19 31.64
N GLY A 180 4.79 8.94 31.43
CA GLY A 180 4.59 10.28 31.99
C GLY A 180 4.95 11.43 31.03
N SER A 181 5.51 11.17 29.84
CA SER A 181 5.57 12.17 28.77
C SER A 181 4.23 12.29 28.03
N GLU A 182 4.04 13.41 27.34
CA GLU A 182 2.89 13.65 26.45
C GLU A 182 2.81 12.58 25.35
N LEU A 183 3.87 12.41 24.55
CA LEU A 183 3.93 11.42 23.47
C LEU A 183 3.65 9.98 23.96
N HIS A 184 4.15 9.59 25.14
CA HIS A 184 3.82 8.27 25.70
C HIS A 184 2.34 8.18 26.09
N SER A 185 1.75 9.27 26.57
CA SER A 185 0.34 9.33 26.93
C SER A 185 -0.56 9.25 25.68
N ASP A 186 -0.14 9.84 24.56
CA ASP A 186 -0.81 9.70 23.26
C ASP A 186 -0.80 8.26 22.76
N ILE A 187 0.36 7.58 22.77
CA ILE A 187 0.47 6.18 22.34
C ILE A 187 -0.40 5.27 23.24
N VAL A 188 -0.44 5.54 24.55
CA VAL A 188 -1.31 4.83 25.49
C VAL A 188 -2.79 5.08 25.18
N ARG A 189 -3.18 6.32 24.85
CA ARG A 189 -4.55 6.66 24.44
C ARG A 189 -4.94 5.93 23.15
N GLN A 190 -4.13 6.01 22.10
CA GLN A 190 -4.34 5.30 20.83
C GLN A 190 -4.49 3.78 21.06
N ALA A 191 -3.64 3.20 21.90
CA ALA A 191 -3.73 1.79 22.28
C ALA A 191 -5.00 1.44 23.07
N GLN A 192 -5.50 2.33 23.93
CA GLN A 192 -6.76 2.13 24.63
C GLN A 192 -7.94 2.16 23.65
N GLU A 193 -7.97 3.13 22.74
CA GLU A 193 -8.97 3.23 21.67
C GLU A 193 -8.97 1.97 20.77
N LEU A 194 -7.80 1.47 20.36
CA LEU A 194 -7.65 0.23 19.59
C LEU A 194 -8.06 -1.04 20.33
N ARG A 195 -7.85 -1.11 21.64
CA ARG A 195 -8.32 -2.24 22.47
C ARG A 195 -9.83 -2.21 22.62
N ASP A 196 -10.39 -1.02 22.86
CA ASP A 196 -11.79 -0.85 23.24
C ASP A 196 -12.73 -0.75 22.03
N PHE A 197 -12.19 -0.62 20.80
CA PHE A 197 -12.94 -0.64 19.54
C PHE A 197 -13.71 -1.94 19.27
N GLY A 198 -13.27 -3.08 19.83
CA GLY A 198 -14.00 -4.35 19.81
C GLY A 198 -14.03 -5.13 18.49
N ALA A 199 -13.35 -4.66 17.44
CA ALA A 199 -13.23 -5.34 16.14
C ALA A 199 -11.77 -5.38 15.65
N VAL A 200 -11.49 -6.16 14.59
CA VAL A 200 -10.17 -6.18 13.94
C VAL A 200 -9.91 -4.86 13.24
N VAL A 201 -8.70 -4.33 13.40
CA VAL A 201 -8.25 -3.07 12.79
C VAL A 201 -6.87 -3.26 12.20
N TYR A 202 -6.66 -2.82 10.98
CA TYR A 202 -5.35 -2.77 10.35
C TYR A 202 -4.73 -1.40 10.61
N PHE A 203 -3.72 -1.34 11.48
CA PHE A 203 -3.08 -0.11 11.93
C PHE A 203 -1.75 0.11 11.20
N THR A 204 -1.57 1.31 10.65
CA THR A 204 -0.33 1.80 10.05
C THR A 204 0.17 3.01 10.83
N PHE A 205 1.38 2.95 11.39
CA PHE A 205 2.06 4.15 11.86
C PHE A 205 2.82 4.80 10.69
N ASN A 206 2.44 6.03 10.36
CA ASN A 206 3.09 6.91 9.40
C ASN A 206 3.50 6.21 8.09
N HIS A 207 2.50 5.90 7.25
CA HIS A 207 2.72 5.39 5.88
C HIS A 207 3.72 6.27 5.11
N GLU A 208 4.42 5.64 4.17
CA GLU A 208 5.48 6.24 3.35
C GLU A 208 6.50 7.04 4.18
N PRO A 209 7.19 6.41 5.16
CA PRO A 209 8.21 7.07 5.95
C PRO A 209 9.42 7.49 5.11
N GLU A 210 9.71 6.84 3.99
CA GLU A 210 10.78 7.20 3.07
C GLU A 210 10.44 8.38 2.13
N ALA A 211 9.14 8.69 1.97
CA ALA A 211 8.68 9.73 1.06
C ALA A 211 9.02 11.15 1.56
N LYS A 212 8.99 12.10 0.61
CA LYS A 212 9.40 13.50 0.86
C LYS A 212 8.63 14.15 2.01
N GLY A 213 7.33 13.90 2.13
CA GLY A 213 6.46 14.45 3.19
C GLY A 213 6.84 13.98 4.61
N SER A 214 7.59 12.89 4.73
CA SER A 214 8.04 12.29 6.00
C SER A 214 9.47 12.70 6.41
N ARG A 215 10.26 13.30 5.51
CA ARG A 215 11.71 13.61 5.74
C ARG A 215 12.01 14.47 6.97
N ALA A 216 11.09 15.34 7.36
CA ALA A 216 11.26 16.20 8.53
C ALA A 216 11.13 15.44 9.87
N MET A 217 10.54 14.23 9.86
CA MET A 217 10.24 13.43 11.05
C MET A 217 11.44 12.56 11.51
N GLY A 218 12.32 12.13 10.61
CA GLY A 218 13.51 11.35 10.98
C GLY A 218 14.17 10.60 9.83
N GLU A 219 15.13 9.75 10.17
CA GLU A 219 15.71 8.75 9.27
C GLU A 219 15.12 7.36 9.55
N GLY A 220 15.38 6.37 8.69
CA GLY A 220 14.80 5.01 8.80
C GLY A 220 15.05 4.33 10.16
N ALA A 221 16.22 4.54 10.77
CA ALA A 221 16.49 4.03 12.12
C ALA A 221 15.61 4.69 13.21
N ASP A 222 15.29 5.98 13.07
CA ASP A 222 14.34 6.65 13.97
C ASP A 222 12.92 6.09 13.78
N PHE A 223 12.50 5.86 12.53
CA PHE A 223 11.20 5.25 12.21
C PHE A 223 11.06 3.84 12.79
N VAL A 224 12.07 2.99 12.61
CA VAL A 224 12.07 1.61 13.11
C VAL A 224 11.98 1.58 14.64
N ASP A 225 12.73 2.44 15.34
CA ASP A 225 12.65 2.53 16.79
C ASP A 225 11.28 3.06 17.26
N ALA A 226 10.70 4.05 16.56
CA ALA A 226 9.38 4.61 16.86
C ALA A 226 8.24 3.61 16.63
N TRP A 227 8.29 2.89 15.51
CA TRP A 227 7.33 1.83 15.18
C TRP A 227 7.30 0.77 16.28
N ARG A 228 8.48 0.21 16.61
CA ARG A 228 8.61 -0.81 17.66
C ARG A 228 8.10 -0.30 19.00
N LYS A 229 8.44 0.94 19.35
CA LYS A 229 7.96 1.60 20.57
C LYS A 229 6.44 1.71 20.63
N ILE A 230 5.78 2.10 19.54
CA ILE A 230 4.32 2.20 19.46
C ILE A 230 3.69 0.82 19.68
N VAL A 231 4.15 -0.18 18.92
CA VAL A 231 3.65 -1.57 18.97
C VAL A 231 3.86 -2.21 20.36
N ASP A 232 5.03 -2.03 20.97
CA ASP A 232 5.33 -2.51 22.33
C ASP A 232 4.36 -1.92 23.36
N VAL A 233 4.07 -0.62 23.29
CA VAL A 233 3.10 0.03 24.19
C VAL A 233 1.69 -0.49 23.92
N HIS A 234 1.30 -0.72 22.66
CA HIS A 234 0.00 -1.27 22.30
C HIS A 234 -0.20 -2.68 22.89
N TRP A 235 0.78 -3.58 22.74
CA TRP A 235 0.75 -4.90 23.37
C TRP A 235 0.73 -4.81 24.90
N ALA A 236 1.50 -3.90 25.51
CA ALA A 236 1.50 -3.67 26.96
C ALA A 236 0.16 -3.13 27.48
N GLN A 237 -0.59 -2.37 26.69
CA GLN A 237 -1.97 -1.93 26.98
C GLN A 237 -3.03 -3.01 26.70
N GLY A 238 -2.64 -4.16 26.16
CA GLY A 238 -3.53 -5.31 25.92
C GLY A 238 -4.29 -5.27 24.60
N VAL A 239 -3.82 -4.53 23.59
CA VAL A 239 -4.36 -4.56 22.22
C VAL A 239 -4.14 -5.95 21.61
N ARG A 240 -5.22 -6.59 21.13
CA ARG A 240 -5.20 -7.94 20.52
C ARG A 240 -5.78 -8.02 19.11
N LEU A 241 -6.63 -7.04 18.76
CA LEU A 241 -7.37 -7.02 17.49
C LEU A 241 -6.73 -6.09 16.45
N ALA A 242 -5.71 -5.31 16.81
CA ALA A 242 -4.89 -4.62 15.82
C ALA A 242 -4.04 -5.61 15.01
N ARG A 243 -3.81 -5.28 13.73
CA ARG A 243 -2.82 -5.88 12.83
C ARG A 243 -1.94 -4.77 12.30
N TYR A 244 -0.63 -4.89 12.46
CA TYR A 244 0.31 -3.83 12.11
C TYR A 244 0.75 -3.95 10.66
N VAL A 245 0.40 -2.95 9.84
CA VAL A 245 0.65 -2.96 8.40
C VAL A 245 1.70 -1.91 8.05
N TRP A 246 2.89 -2.37 7.68
CA TRP A 246 3.98 -1.46 7.30
C TRP A 246 3.87 -1.11 5.82
N THR A 247 3.76 0.18 5.52
CA THR A 247 3.34 0.71 4.21
C THR A 247 4.34 1.73 3.68
N VAL A 248 4.85 1.50 2.47
CA VAL A 248 5.84 2.34 1.76
C VAL A 248 5.43 2.53 0.30
N THR A 249 6.07 3.46 -0.42
CA THR A 249 5.94 3.54 -1.88
C THR A 249 6.52 2.30 -2.56
N PRO A 250 5.97 1.82 -3.70
CA PRO A 250 6.52 0.68 -4.43
C PRO A 250 7.97 0.88 -4.86
N VAL A 251 8.35 2.11 -5.21
CA VAL A 251 9.71 2.45 -5.64
C VAL A 251 10.75 2.23 -4.53
N ALA A 252 10.36 2.32 -3.25
CA ALA A 252 11.26 2.10 -2.11
C ALA A 252 11.86 0.68 -2.10
N PHE A 253 11.13 -0.32 -2.60
CA PHE A 253 11.57 -1.72 -2.59
C PHE A 253 12.76 -2.02 -3.53
N ASP A 254 13.00 -1.16 -4.53
CA ASP A 254 14.12 -1.27 -5.48
C ASP A 254 15.21 -0.21 -5.26
N ARG A 255 15.05 0.65 -4.23
CA ARG A 255 16.05 1.65 -3.84
C ARG A 255 17.16 1.02 -3.01
N THR A 256 18.39 1.50 -3.22
CA THR A 256 19.58 1.18 -2.41
C THR A 256 20.16 2.41 -1.69
N ASP A 257 19.49 3.55 -1.80
CA ASP A 257 19.85 4.81 -1.14
C ASP A 257 19.08 4.98 0.19
N HIS A 258 19.14 6.18 0.77
CA HIS A 258 18.44 6.52 2.03
C HIS A 258 16.91 6.40 1.99
N THR A 259 16.31 6.19 0.81
CA THR A 259 14.87 5.90 0.62
C THR A 259 14.57 4.41 0.40
N SER A 260 15.55 3.52 0.62
CA SER A 260 15.36 2.07 0.57
C SER A 260 14.39 1.57 1.63
N ALA A 261 13.39 0.77 1.21
CA ALA A 261 12.40 0.14 2.08
C ALA A 261 13.06 -0.66 3.23
N GLU A 262 14.21 -1.32 2.96
CA GLU A 262 14.98 -2.07 3.97
C GLU A 262 15.42 -1.22 5.18
N LEU A 263 15.63 0.10 4.99
CA LEU A 263 16.04 1.01 6.08
C LEU A 263 14.88 1.36 7.02
N PHE A 264 13.64 1.17 6.58
CA PHE A 264 12.43 1.48 7.33
C PHE A 264 11.70 0.23 7.85
N TYR A 265 12.14 -0.98 7.48
CA TYR A 265 11.44 -2.21 7.85
C TYR A 265 11.60 -2.54 9.35
N PRO A 266 10.52 -2.59 10.15
CA PRO A 266 10.62 -2.84 11.59
C PRO A 266 10.96 -4.29 11.97
N GLY A 267 10.97 -5.21 11.00
CA GLY A 267 11.21 -6.65 11.18
C GLY A 267 9.92 -7.44 11.43
N ASP A 268 9.92 -8.71 11.03
CA ASP A 268 8.76 -9.60 11.02
C ASP A 268 8.04 -9.76 12.36
N ASP A 269 8.74 -9.61 13.50
CA ASP A 269 8.12 -9.69 14.83
C ASP A 269 7.17 -8.51 15.10
N TYR A 270 7.30 -7.39 14.38
CA TYR A 270 6.56 -6.13 14.58
C TYR A 270 5.61 -5.77 13.43
N VAL A 271 5.46 -6.66 12.44
CA VAL A 271 4.69 -6.41 11.21
C VAL A 271 3.83 -7.63 10.91
N ASP A 272 2.51 -7.46 10.83
CA ASP A 272 1.59 -8.52 10.38
C ASP A 272 1.49 -8.57 8.86
N HIS A 273 1.48 -7.39 8.20
CA HIS A 273 1.34 -7.26 6.75
C HIS A 273 2.29 -6.20 6.16
N ILE A 274 2.69 -6.42 4.91
CA ILE A 274 3.59 -5.54 4.16
C ILE A 274 2.79 -4.91 3.03
N ALA A 275 2.63 -3.59 3.04
CA ALA A 275 1.81 -2.86 2.07
C ALA A 275 2.63 -1.96 1.16
N ALA A 276 2.04 -1.64 0.00
CA ALA A 276 2.53 -0.63 -0.92
C ALA A 276 1.38 0.31 -1.33
N ASP A 277 1.70 1.59 -1.49
CA ASP A 277 0.77 2.62 -1.95
C ASP A 277 1.06 2.89 -3.45
N ALA A 278 0.32 2.21 -4.33
CA ALA A 278 0.80 1.74 -5.65
C ALA A 278 0.05 2.32 -6.86
N TYR A 279 0.61 3.37 -7.47
CA TYR A 279 -0.02 4.10 -8.58
C TYR A 279 0.73 3.94 -9.91
N ASN A 280 -0.02 3.73 -11.00
CA ASN A 280 0.44 4.06 -12.35
C ASN A 280 0.21 5.56 -12.60
N PHE A 281 1.22 6.37 -12.29
CA PHE A 281 1.20 7.82 -12.54
C PHE A 281 1.19 8.19 -14.03
N TYR A 282 1.61 7.28 -14.92
CA TYR A 282 1.89 7.58 -16.33
C TYR A 282 2.60 8.94 -16.48
N ASN A 283 2.01 9.91 -17.18
CA ASN A 283 2.57 11.23 -17.43
C ASN A 283 2.09 12.33 -16.44
N CYS A 284 1.28 11.99 -15.44
CA CYS A 284 0.65 12.97 -14.54
C CYS A 284 1.58 13.57 -13.47
N SER A 285 2.78 13.01 -13.27
CA SER A 285 3.79 13.60 -12.35
C SER A 285 5.15 13.80 -13.02
N ASN A 286 5.27 13.39 -14.29
CA ASN A 286 6.46 13.51 -15.12
C ASN A 286 6.03 13.35 -16.59
N PRO A 287 6.21 14.35 -17.48
CA PRO A 287 5.83 14.24 -18.90
C PRO A 287 6.39 13.01 -19.63
N GLU A 288 7.57 12.53 -19.23
CA GLU A 288 8.24 11.37 -19.82
C GLU A 288 7.90 10.04 -19.12
N GLY A 289 6.96 10.07 -18.18
CA GLY A 289 6.53 8.92 -17.41
C GLY A 289 5.89 7.85 -18.29
N LYS A 290 6.17 6.59 -17.96
CA LYS A 290 5.71 5.42 -18.73
C LYS A 290 4.41 4.90 -18.15
N TRP A 291 3.54 4.41 -19.02
CA TRP A 291 2.41 3.60 -18.60
C TRP A 291 2.93 2.25 -18.10
N LEU A 292 2.71 1.95 -16.82
CA LEU A 292 3.13 0.71 -16.17
C LEU A 292 1.92 -0.14 -15.84
N SER A 293 1.97 -1.43 -16.12
CA SER A 293 1.00 -2.40 -15.60
C SER A 293 1.10 -2.51 -14.07
N LEU A 294 0.03 -2.95 -13.40
CA LEU A 294 0.08 -3.18 -11.95
C LEU A 294 1.23 -4.14 -11.57
N ALA A 295 1.46 -5.19 -12.37
CA ALA A 295 2.56 -6.14 -12.18
C ALA A 295 3.93 -5.46 -12.15
N GLU A 296 4.19 -4.50 -13.04
CA GLU A 296 5.44 -3.72 -13.07
C GLU A 296 5.55 -2.79 -11.86
N VAL A 297 4.45 -2.12 -11.48
CA VAL A 297 4.43 -1.22 -10.31
C VAL A 297 4.77 -1.97 -9.02
N ILE A 298 4.27 -3.20 -8.83
CA ILE A 298 4.37 -3.93 -7.55
C ILE A 298 5.47 -5.01 -7.51
N GLU A 299 6.27 -5.20 -8.56
CA GLU A 299 7.25 -6.30 -8.62
C GLU A 299 8.33 -6.20 -7.51
N GLY A 300 8.76 -4.99 -7.13
CA GLY A 300 9.65 -4.77 -5.98
C GLY A 300 9.01 -5.23 -4.66
N HIS A 301 7.76 -4.82 -4.42
CA HIS A 301 6.94 -5.22 -3.26
C HIS A 301 6.71 -6.74 -3.21
N ARG A 302 6.39 -7.36 -4.35
CA ARG A 302 6.22 -8.81 -4.49
C ARG A 302 7.51 -9.57 -4.18
N ARG A 303 8.66 -9.13 -4.72
CA ARG A 303 9.98 -9.70 -4.40
C ARG A 303 10.40 -9.50 -2.95
N PHE A 304 9.97 -8.41 -2.31
CA PHE A 304 10.11 -8.22 -0.87
C PHE A 304 9.29 -9.28 -0.13
N GLY A 305 8.00 -9.42 -0.45
CA GLY A 305 7.11 -10.44 0.14
C GLY A 305 7.62 -11.87 0.08
N LEU A 306 8.29 -12.27 -1.00
CA LEU A 306 8.89 -13.61 -1.13
C LEU A 306 10.01 -13.89 -0.10
N ARG A 307 10.62 -12.85 0.50
CA ARG A 307 11.57 -12.99 1.62
C ARG A 307 10.88 -13.13 2.98
N HIS A 308 9.60 -12.75 3.05
CA HIS A 308 8.76 -12.73 4.23
C HIS A 308 7.50 -13.61 3.98
N PRO A 309 7.66 -14.92 3.72
CA PRO A 309 6.59 -15.77 3.18
C PRO A 309 5.36 -15.91 4.10
N ASP A 310 5.54 -15.70 5.41
CA ASP A 310 4.46 -15.73 6.40
C ASP A 310 3.66 -14.40 6.47
N LYS A 311 4.04 -13.39 5.69
CA LYS A 311 3.38 -12.07 5.65
C LYS A 311 2.45 -11.96 4.45
N GLY A 312 1.26 -11.40 4.69
CA GLY A 312 0.36 -11.01 3.61
C GLY A 312 0.78 -9.67 3.00
N LEU A 313 0.70 -9.57 1.68
CA LEU A 313 0.91 -8.32 0.94
C LEU A 313 -0.41 -7.57 0.76
N MET A 314 -0.35 -6.24 0.72
CA MET A 314 -1.53 -5.38 0.58
C MET A 314 -1.23 -4.20 -0.34
N LEU A 315 -2.22 -3.73 -1.10
CA LEU A 315 -2.17 -2.45 -1.80
C LEU A 315 -3.17 -1.55 -1.08
N LEU A 316 -2.72 -0.74 -0.12
CA LEU A 316 -3.65 0.00 0.73
C LEU A 316 -4.07 1.34 0.13
N GLU A 317 -3.42 1.72 -0.96
CA GLU A 317 -3.69 2.85 -1.84
C GLU A 317 -3.24 2.34 -3.21
N TRP A 318 -4.06 2.49 -4.25
CA TRP A 318 -3.65 2.12 -5.61
C TRP A 318 -4.57 2.73 -6.66
N GLY A 319 -4.06 2.83 -7.89
CA GLY A 319 -4.82 3.29 -9.04
C GLY A 319 -3.96 3.51 -10.28
N SER A 320 -4.61 4.01 -11.34
CA SER A 320 -3.99 4.47 -12.57
C SER A 320 -4.69 5.75 -12.99
N VAL A 321 -3.98 6.71 -13.55
CA VAL A 321 -4.63 7.79 -14.30
C VAL A 321 -5.20 7.29 -15.63
N GLU A 322 -6.00 8.13 -16.29
CA GLU A 322 -6.39 7.94 -17.69
C GLU A 322 -5.22 8.17 -18.67
N ASP A 323 -5.30 7.60 -19.87
CA ASP A 323 -4.41 7.91 -20.99
C ASP A 323 -5.18 8.73 -22.05
N PRO A 324 -4.98 10.06 -22.14
CA PRO A 324 -5.68 10.89 -23.12
C PRO A 324 -5.43 10.51 -24.58
N ALA A 325 -4.35 9.77 -24.88
CA ALA A 325 -4.05 9.29 -26.23
C ALA A 325 -4.75 7.95 -26.54
N GLN A 326 -5.21 7.22 -25.51
CA GLN A 326 -5.86 5.90 -25.63
C GLN A 326 -7.04 5.79 -24.64
N PRO A 327 -8.22 6.36 -24.96
CA PRO A 327 -9.42 6.23 -24.14
C PRO A 327 -9.76 4.77 -23.83
N GLY A 328 -10.15 4.48 -22.59
CA GLY A 328 -10.46 3.14 -22.11
C GLY A 328 -9.25 2.33 -21.60
N ARG A 329 -8.01 2.78 -21.83
CA ARG A 329 -6.79 2.09 -21.36
C ARG A 329 -6.73 1.93 -19.84
N ARG A 330 -7.35 2.84 -19.07
CA ARG A 330 -7.49 2.71 -17.61
C ARG A 330 -8.44 1.57 -17.22
N ALA A 331 -9.54 1.39 -17.95
CA ALA A 331 -10.47 0.28 -17.73
C ALA A 331 -9.79 -1.07 -18.00
N GLU A 332 -9.02 -1.16 -19.10
CA GLU A 332 -8.15 -2.31 -19.40
C GLU A 332 -7.15 -2.56 -18.25
N TRP A 333 -6.50 -1.51 -17.72
CA TRP A 333 -5.57 -1.64 -16.59
C TRP A 333 -6.21 -2.18 -15.32
N LEU A 334 -7.46 -1.80 -15.00
CA LEU A 334 -8.20 -2.35 -13.86
C LEU A 334 -8.59 -3.82 -14.07
N ALA A 335 -8.98 -4.20 -15.28
CA ALA A 335 -9.20 -5.61 -15.64
C ALA A 335 -7.90 -6.42 -15.55
N ASP A 336 -6.77 -5.86 -16.00
CA ASP A 336 -5.45 -6.49 -15.98
C ASP A 336 -4.86 -6.61 -14.57
N ALA A 337 -5.11 -5.63 -13.72
CA ALA A 337 -4.84 -5.68 -12.29
C ALA A 337 -5.60 -6.83 -11.62
N THR A 338 -6.89 -6.97 -11.92
CA THR A 338 -7.73 -8.09 -11.45
C THR A 338 -7.13 -9.44 -11.86
N ARG A 339 -6.79 -9.59 -13.15
CA ARG A 339 -6.14 -10.82 -13.67
C ARG A 339 -4.78 -11.09 -13.02
N THR A 340 -3.98 -10.05 -12.79
CA THR A 340 -2.66 -10.14 -12.16
C THR A 340 -2.76 -10.62 -10.71
N LEU A 341 -3.58 -9.98 -9.90
CA LEU A 341 -3.77 -10.34 -8.48
C LEU A 341 -4.30 -11.78 -8.31
N LEU A 342 -5.11 -12.26 -9.26
CA LEU A 342 -5.62 -13.64 -9.29
C LEU A 342 -4.61 -14.67 -9.81
N SER A 343 -3.54 -14.26 -10.49
CA SER A 343 -2.57 -15.13 -11.13
C SER A 343 -1.60 -15.81 -10.14
N PRO A 344 -0.97 -16.95 -10.55
CA PRO A 344 0.08 -17.59 -9.76
C PRO A 344 1.27 -16.65 -9.49
N GLY A 345 1.85 -16.73 -8.30
CA GLY A 345 2.93 -15.85 -7.83
C GLY A 345 2.45 -14.58 -7.10
N TYR A 346 1.14 -14.34 -7.04
CA TYR A 346 0.50 -13.23 -6.30
C TYR A 346 -0.30 -13.71 -5.08
N GLU A 347 -0.14 -14.98 -4.65
CA GLU A 347 -0.93 -15.61 -3.58
C GLU A 347 -0.68 -15.01 -2.19
N GLN A 348 0.31 -14.12 -2.00
CA GLN A 348 0.47 -13.37 -0.76
C GLN A 348 -0.46 -12.15 -0.66
N TYR A 349 -1.04 -11.64 -1.75
CA TYR A 349 -1.91 -10.44 -1.68
C TYR A 349 -3.23 -10.72 -0.94
N ARG A 350 -3.61 -9.82 -0.02
CA ARG A 350 -4.73 -9.95 0.94
C ARG A 350 -5.69 -8.77 0.96
N ALA A 351 -5.30 -7.60 0.49
CA ALA A 351 -6.17 -6.43 0.43
C ALA A 351 -5.77 -5.52 -0.75
N VAL A 352 -6.76 -4.87 -1.37
CA VAL A 352 -6.60 -3.78 -2.33
C VAL A 352 -7.63 -2.69 -2.06
N LEU A 353 -7.16 -1.49 -1.66
CA LEU A 353 -8.00 -0.35 -1.26
C LEU A 353 -7.65 0.86 -2.14
N ALA A 354 -8.58 1.32 -2.97
CA ALA A 354 -8.33 2.46 -3.86
C ALA A 354 -8.29 3.81 -3.11
N TRP A 355 -7.57 4.77 -3.69
CA TRP A 355 -7.66 6.19 -3.33
C TRP A 355 -7.91 6.98 -4.60
N ASP A 356 -9.04 7.67 -4.58
CA ASP A 356 -9.72 8.34 -5.67
C ASP A 356 -9.38 9.84 -5.74
N ALA A 357 -8.20 10.22 -5.25
CA ALA A 357 -7.78 11.62 -5.19
C ALA A 357 -7.61 12.24 -6.58
N ARG A 358 -8.03 13.50 -6.68
CA ARG A 358 -8.03 14.28 -7.91
C ARG A 358 -7.21 15.54 -7.67
N ASN A 359 -5.99 15.57 -8.19
CA ASN A 359 -5.15 16.77 -8.21
C ASN A 359 -5.20 17.37 -9.62
N LEU A 360 -6.14 18.28 -9.85
CA LEU A 360 -6.45 18.82 -11.18
C LEU A 360 -5.91 20.24 -11.43
N ASP A 361 -5.38 20.88 -10.39
CA ASP A 361 -4.93 22.29 -10.42
C ASP A 361 -3.44 22.46 -10.79
N GLU A 362 -2.70 21.35 -10.92
CA GLU A 362 -1.29 21.34 -11.32
C GLU A 362 -1.11 21.24 -12.85
N GLU A 363 0.05 21.69 -13.36
CA GLU A 363 0.45 21.55 -14.77
C GLU A 363 0.44 20.08 -15.23
N TRP A 364 0.60 19.15 -14.28
CA TRP A 364 0.52 17.72 -14.46
C TRP A 364 -0.60 17.19 -13.55
N ALA A 365 -1.83 17.19 -14.09
CA ALA A 365 -3.01 16.80 -13.34
C ALA A 365 -3.08 15.27 -13.16
N CYS A 366 -3.06 14.80 -11.91
CA CYS A 366 -3.28 13.39 -11.57
C CYS A 366 -4.74 13.16 -11.12
N ASP A 367 -5.51 12.47 -11.95
CA ASP A 367 -6.87 12.04 -11.60
C ASP A 367 -6.88 10.53 -11.33
N PHE A 368 -6.92 10.14 -10.05
CA PHE A 368 -7.00 8.74 -9.62
C PHE A 368 -8.43 8.29 -9.30
N ASP A 369 -9.45 9.11 -9.52
CA ASP A 369 -10.87 8.74 -9.32
C ASP A 369 -11.24 7.53 -10.18
N TYR A 370 -11.50 6.37 -9.58
CA TYR A 370 -11.85 5.15 -10.35
C TYR A 370 -13.20 5.25 -11.07
N ALA A 371 -14.01 6.27 -10.76
CA ALA A 371 -15.23 6.64 -11.45
C ALA A 371 -15.03 7.73 -12.53
N SER A 372 -13.79 8.14 -12.84
CA SER A 372 -13.46 9.20 -13.82
C SER A 372 -14.09 9.02 -15.19
N THR A 373 -14.33 7.78 -15.60
CA THR A 373 -15.03 7.41 -16.84
C THR A 373 -16.00 6.26 -16.58
N SER A 374 -17.03 6.14 -17.42
CA SER A 374 -17.99 5.03 -17.38
C SER A 374 -17.32 3.66 -17.44
N ASP A 375 -16.23 3.57 -18.21
CA ASP A 375 -15.53 2.34 -18.52
C ASP A 375 -14.61 1.95 -17.35
N ALA A 376 -13.93 2.93 -16.73
CA ALA A 376 -13.17 2.72 -15.50
C ALA A 376 -14.10 2.27 -14.35
N LEU A 377 -15.27 2.92 -14.19
CA LEU A 377 -16.27 2.54 -13.20
C LEU A 377 -16.83 1.14 -13.45
N ALA A 378 -17.04 0.76 -14.72
CA ALA A 378 -17.49 -0.59 -15.08
C ALA A 378 -16.44 -1.65 -14.73
N ALA A 379 -15.16 -1.41 -15.01
CA ALA A 379 -14.07 -2.31 -14.65
C ALA A 379 -13.88 -2.42 -13.12
N TRP A 380 -14.03 -1.30 -12.38
CA TRP A 380 -14.01 -1.28 -10.92
C TRP A 380 -15.15 -2.11 -10.31
N ARG A 381 -16.36 -1.98 -10.86
CA ARG A 381 -17.53 -2.81 -10.50
C ARG A 381 -17.31 -4.29 -10.80
N GLU A 382 -16.76 -4.63 -11.98
CA GLU A 382 -16.46 -6.01 -12.34
C GLU A 382 -15.47 -6.63 -11.34
N MET A 383 -14.38 -5.93 -11.03
CA MET A 383 -13.40 -6.36 -10.03
C MET A 383 -14.03 -6.61 -8.66
N GLY A 384 -14.79 -5.66 -8.12
CA GLY A 384 -15.44 -5.81 -6.82
C GLY A 384 -16.50 -6.93 -6.81
N SER A 385 -17.18 -7.19 -7.93
CA SER A 385 -18.17 -8.27 -8.04
C SER A 385 -17.55 -9.67 -8.11
N HIS A 386 -16.25 -9.77 -8.44
CA HIS A 386 -15.56 -11.04 -8.56
C HIS A 386 -15.42 -11.72 -7.19
N SER A 387 -15.71 -13.02 -7.10
CA SER A 387 -15.89 -13.76 -5.83
C SER A 387 -14.69 -13.76 -4.87
N ALA A 388 -13.49 -13.53 -5.40
CA ALA A 388 -12.26 -13.36 -4.61
C ALA A 388 -12.12 -11.99 -3.94
N PHE A 389 -12.80 -10.96 -4.45
CA PHE A 389 -12.73 -9.57 -3.98
C PHE A 389 -14.01 -9.11 -3.27
N GLY A 390 -15.17 -9.64 -3.67
CA GLY A 390 -16.44 -9.27 -3.05
C GLY A 390 -16.50 -9.67 -1.57
N ALA A 391 -17.03 -8.76 -0.75
CA ALA A 391 -17.24 -8.95 0.67
C ALA A 391 -17.97 -10.28 0.94
N GLU A 392 -17.57 -10.99 1.99
CA GLU A 392 -18.50 -11.93 2.61
C GLU A 392 -19.60 -11.10 3.28
N GLY A 393 -20.87 -11.44 3.04
CA GLY A 393 -22.01 -10.69 3.56
C GLY A 393 -21.93 -10.54 5.09
N PRO A 394 -22.57 -9.51 5.66
CA PRO A 394 -22.29 -9.04 7.02
C PRO A 394 -22.24 -10.17 8.02
N CYS A 395 -21.04 -10.42 8.57
CA CYS A 395 -20.85 -11.38 9.65
C CYS A 395 -21.79 -11.02 10.80
N GLU A 396 -22.61 -11.96 11.26
CA GLU A 396 -23.45 -11.72 12.44
C GLU A 396 -22.57 -11.35 13.63
N ILE A 397 -23.05 -10.40 14.44
CA ILE A 397 -22.31 -9.80 15.57
C ILE A 397 -21.89 -10.91 16.55
N GLY A 398 -20.64 -11.35 16.41
CA GLY A 398 -20.08 -12.48 17.15
C GLY A 398 -19.14 -13.37 16.32
N ASP A 399 -19.38 -13.56 15.02
CA ASP A 399 -18.56 -14.48 14.19
C ASP A 399 -17.24 -13.84 13.72
N CYS A 400 -17.14 -12.51 13.61
CA CYS A 400 -15.85 -11.79 13.51
C CYS A 400 -14.91 -12.02 14.73
N VAL A 401 -15.40 -12.67 15.79
CA VAL A 401 -14.66 -12.94 17.04
C VAL A 401 -14.19 -14.40 17.13
N ARG A 402 -14.18 -15.18 16.03
CA ARG A 402 -13.58 -16.53 16.02
C ARG A 402 -12.05 -16.49 16.09
N MET A 403 -11.55 -16.29 17.32
CA MET A 403 -10.13 -16.23 17.68
C MET A 403 -9.34 -17.56 17.50
N THR A 404 -9.81 -18.53 16.73
CA THR A 404 -9.25 -19.90 16.75
C THR A 404 -8.26 -20.20 15.62
N ASP A 405 -8.42 -19.60 14.44
CA ASP A 405 -7.84 -20.20 13.23
C ASP A 405 -6.51 -19.58 12.78
N PHE A 406 -6.08 -18.48 13.41
CA PHE A 406 -4.78 -17.82 13.17
C PHE A 406 -3.88 -17.69 14.41
N PHE A 407 -4.31 -18.17 15.59
CA PHE A 407 -3.49 -18.13 16.81
C PHE A 407 -2.48 -19.30 16.88
N ALA A 408 -1.50 -19.28 15.98
CA ALA A 408 -0.23 -19.96 16.16
C ALA A 408 0.86 -18.94 16.59
N PRO A 409 0.89 -18.50 17.86
CA PRO A 409 1.99 -17.66 18.33
C PRO A 409 3.31 -18.43 18.19
N SER A 410 4.29 -17.81 17.54
CA SER A 410 5.66 -18.33 17.40
C SER A 410 6.32 -18.41 18.79
N ARG A 411 6.16 -19.56 19.47
CA ARG A 411 6.67 -19.82 20.83
C ARG A 411 8.20 -20.00 20.87
N GLN A 412 8.98 -19.04 20.37
CA GLN A 412 10.43 -18.96 20.57
C GLN A 412 10.92 -17.65 21.20
N ALA A 413 10.17 -16.54 21.11
CA ALA A 413 10.56 -15.25 21.71
C ALA A 413 10.33 -15.13 23.25
N MET A 414 10.14 -16.24 23.97
CA MET A 414 10.08 -16.24 25.44
C MET A 414 10.82 -17.43 26.08
N ARG A 415 12.12 -17.54 25.79
CA ARG A 415 13.07 -18.21 26.70
C ARG A 415 13.93 -17.18 27.41
N SER A 416 13.60 -16.95 28.68
CA SER A 416 14.41 -16.16 29.61
C SER A 416 15.87 -16.59 29.58
N ARG A 417 16.78 -15.67 29.24
CA ARG A 417 18.22 -15.87 29.45
C ARG A 417 18.46 -16.08 30.94
N PRO A 418 19.08 -17.20 31.39
CA PRO A 418 19.40 -17.38 32.79
C PRO A 418 20.49 -16.39 33.18
N VAL A 419 20.19 -15.51 34.16
CA VAL A 419 21.15 -14.58 34.74
C VAL A 419 22.26 -15.38 35.41
N ARG A 420 23.45 -15.42 34.80
CA ARG A 420 24.67 -15.94 35.44
C ARG A 420 25.07 -15.01 36.59
N ARG A 421 24.54 -15.27 37.79
CA ARG A 421 25.11 -14.76 39.04
C ARG A 421 26.47 -15.41 39.29
N GLY A 422 27.52 -14.80 38.73
CA GLY A 422 28.91 -15.09 39.04
C GLY A 422 29.27 -14.65 40.46
N GLY A 423 28.84 -15.41 41.47
CA GLY A 423 29.16 -15.14 42.86
C GLY A 423 30.64 -15.36 43.14
N ARG A 424 31.34 -14.31 43.60
CA ARG A 424 32.67 -14.44 44.19
C ARG A 424 32.61 -15.41 45.38
N ARG A 425 33.52 -16.37 45.45
CA ARG A 425 33.94 -16.99 46.71
C ARG A 425 35.43 -16.75 46.89
N ALA A 426 35.79 -16.24 48.06
CA ALA A 426 37.17 -16.12 48.49
C ALA A 426 37.67 -17.46 49.03
N ARG A 427 38.88 -17.84 48.65
CA ARG A 427 39.98 -18.27 49.54
C ARG A 427 41.29 -18.17 48.79
#